data_AF-A0A075GKT5-F1
#
_entry.id   AF-A0A075GKT5-F1
#
_cell.length_a   1.000
_cell.length_b   1.000
_cell.length_c   1.000
_cell.angle_alpha   90.00
_cell.angle_beta   90.00
_cell.angle_gamma   90.00
#
_symmetry.space_group_name_H-M   'P 1'
#
loop_
_entity.id
_entity.type
_entity.pdbx_description
1 polymer ?
#
loop_
_entity_poly.entity_id
_entity_poly.type
_entity_poly.pdbx_seq_one_letter_code
_entity_poly.pdbx_strand_id
1 'polypeptide(L)'
;MIIKKLKSESINSENINSFTFEELTDINKILSLTDFMLTKYEHKKNMLLILNEFVDLITKSANSLESIDDDVEELLISSTAEISRLKGLQHSFSKKNDFNFNENKSQNEQNSKNSVNNLTRFSTDVYSPNYPSKIICNS
;
A
#
# COMPACT_ATOMS: atom_id res chain seq x y z
N MET A 1 26.90 -25.93 -7.02
CA MET A 1 26.08 -25.09 -6.13
C MET A 1 25.28 -26.03 -5.24
N ILE A 2 25.60 -26.08 -3.94
CA ILE A 2 24.99 -27.01 -2.99
C ILE A 2 23.59 -26.46 -2.69
N ILE A 3 22.54 -27.11 -3.22
CA ILE A 3 21.18 -26.86 -2.78
C ILE A 3 21.12 -27.37 -1.34
N LYS A 4 21.29 -26.46 -0.37
CA LYS A 4 21.03 -26.75 1.04
C LYS A 4 19.55 -27.12 1.12
N LYS A 5 19.29 -28.42 1.21
CA LYS A 5 17.97 -28.97 1.49
C LYS A 5 17.50 -28.37 2.81
N LEU A 6 16.63 -27.37 2.72
CA LEU A 6 15.97 -26.82 3.90
C LEU A 6 15.24 -27.99 4.55
N LYS A 7 15.41 -28.15 5.87
CA LYS A 7 14.58 -29.04 6.68
C LYS A 7 13.17 -28.44 6.70
N SER A 8 12.45 -28.51 5.59
CA SER A 8 11.02 -28.32 5.57
C SER A 8 10.40 -29.58 6.16
N GLU A 9 9.50 -29.36 7.10
CA GLU A 9 8.59 -30.35 7.64
C GLU A 9 8.03 -31.16 6.48
N SER A 10 8.33 -32.47 6.45
CA SER A 10 7.99 -33.30 5.29
C SER A 10 6.49 -33.23 5.07
N ILE A 11 6.05 -32.62 3.98
CA ILE A 11 4.65 -32.59 3.64
C ILE A 11 4.21 -34.05 3.46
N ASN A 12 3.38 -34.53 4.39
CA ASN A 12 2.83 -35.87 4.33
C ASN A 12 1.96 -35.96 3.07
N SER A 13 2.12 -37.04 2.29
CA SER A 13 1.47 -37.18 0.98
C SER A 13 -0.07 -37.10 1.03
N GLU A 14 -0.65 -37.27 2.21
CA GLU A 14 -2.09 -37.17 2.47
C GLU A 14 -2.63 -35.73 2.34
N ASN A 15 -1.82 -34.70 2.59
CA ASN A 15 -2.29 -33.29 2.60
C ASN A 15 -2.02 -32.52 1.30
N ILE A 16 -1.35 -33.11 0.31
CA ILE A 16 -1.03 -32.43 -0.96
C ILE A 16 -2.24 -32.26 -1.88
N ASN A 17 -3.24 -33.13 -1.73
CA ASN A 17 -4.43 -33.10 -2.58
C ASN A 17 -5.47 -32.06 -2.12
N SER A 18 -5.25 -31.42 -0.97
CA SER A 18 -6.17 -30.43 -0.42
C SER A 18 -5.41 -29.29 0.25
N PHE A 19 -5.12 -28.24 -0.51
CA PHE A 19 -4.75 -26.95 0.05
C PHE A 19 -5.95 -26.02 -0.02
N THR A 20 -6.14 -25.25 1.05
CA THR A 20 -7.07 -24.12 1.03
C THR A 20 -6.51 -22.99 0.17
N PHE A 21 -7.38 -22.08 -0.29
CA PHE A 21 -6.96 -20.91 -1.07
C PHE A 21 -5.89 -20.08 -0.32
N GLU A 22 -6.07 -19.89 0.98
CA GLU A 22 -5.14 -19.13 1.83
C GLU A 22 -3.75 -19.80 1.87
N GLU A 23 -3.70 -21.13 1.96
CA GLU A 23 -2.42 -21.85 1.91
C GLU A 23 -1.75 -21.82 0.53
N LEU A 24 -2.52 -21.69 -0.55
CA LEU A 24 -1.98 -21.50 -1.90
C LEU A 24 -1.50 -20.06 -2.14
N THR A 25 -1.83 -19.11 -1.26
CA THR A 25 -1.26 -17.75 -1.32
C THR A 25 0.08 -17.62 -0.59
N ASP A 26 0.46 -18.62 0.22
CA ASP A 26 1.76 -18.66 0.88
C ASP A 26 2.84 -19.23 -0.05
N ILE A 27 3.79 -18.38 -0.44
CA ILE A 27 4.92 -18.73 -1.33
C ILE A 27 5.74 -19.89 -0.75
N ASN A 28 5.92 -19.96 0.58
CA ASN A 28 6.69 -21.03 1.20
C ASN A 28 5.97 -22.39 1.10
N LYS A 29 4.63 -22.39 1.17
CA LYS A 29 3.81 -23.58 0.92
C LYS A 29 3.88 -24.01 -0.54
N ILE A 30 3.82 -23.08 -1.49
CA ILE A 30 3.98 -23.35 -2.93
C ILE A 30 5.37 -23.94 -3.24
N LEU A 31 6.43 -23.38 -2.65
CA LEU A 31 7.79 -23.88 -2.83
C LEU A 31 7.93 -25.32 -2.34
N SER A 32 7.39 -25.60 -1.14
CA SER A 32 7.41 -26.93 -0.55
C SER A 32 6.63 -27.96 -1.40
N LEU A 33 5.50 -27.57 -2.01
CA LEU A 33 4.76 -28.40 -2.96
C LEU A 33 5.58 -28.70 -4.21
N THR A 34 6.33 -27.71 -4.68
CA THR A 34 7.14 -27.85 -5.89
C THR A 34 8.32 -28.80 -5.66
N ASP A 35 8.99 -28.69 -4.51
CA ASP A 35 10.03 -29.63 -4.08
C ASP A 35 9.52 -31.08 -3.99
N PHE A 36 8.30 -31.26 -3.50
CA PHE A 36 7.65 -32.57 -3.49
C PHE A 36 7.42 -33.10 -4.91
N MET A 37 6.87 -32.29 -5.81
CA MET A 37 6.62 -32.69 -7.19
C MET A 37 7.92 -33.03 -7.92
N LEU A 38 8.99 -32.27 -7.70
CA LEU A 38 10.32 -32.54 -8.26
C LEU A 38 10.83 -33.91 -7.83
N THR A 39 10.71 -34.23 -6.54
CA THR A 39 11.12 -35.52 -5.98
C THR A 39 10.26 -36.65 -6.53
N LYS A 40 8.93 -36.48 -6.59
CA LYS A 40 7.99 -37.49 -7.08
C LYS A 40 8.20 -37.87 -8.55
N TYR A 41 8.69 -36.93 -9.36
CA TYR A 41 8.86 -37.10 -10.80
C TYR A 41 10.31 -37.04 -11.25
N GLU A 42 11.26 -37.29 -10.36
CA GLU A 42 12.70 -37.23 -10.65
C GLU A 42 13.12 -38.11 -11.85
N HIS A 43 12.47 -39.25 -12.03
CA HIS A 43 12.74 -40.19 -13.13
C HIS A 43 12.09 -39.77 -14.47
N LYS A 44 11.22 -38.76 -14.47
CA LYS A 44 10.53 -38.27 -15.67
C LYS A 44 11.16 -36.97 -16.15
N LYS A 45 12.21 -37.09 -16.97
CA LYS A 45 13.04 -35.97 -17.46
C LYS A 45 12.25 -34.73 -17.93
N ASN A 46 11.20 -34.92 -18.73
CA ASN A 46 10.40 -33.79 -19.25
C ASN A 46 9.61 -33.08 -18.14
N MET A 47 9.09 -33.84 -17.17
CA MET A 47 8.34 -33.29 -16.05
C MET A 47 9.27 -32.56 -15.07
N LEU A 48 10.46 -33.11 -14.83
CA LEU A 48 11.51 -32.46 -14.04
C LEU A 48 11.91 -31.11 -14.64
N LEU A 49 12.03 -31.00 -15.97
CA LEU A 49 12.32 -29.73 -16.64
C LEU A 49 11.23 -28.69 -16.40
N ILE A 50 9.96 -29.04 -16.61
CA ILE A 50 8.81 -28.15 -16.37
C ILE A 50 8.75 -27.70 -14.91
N LEU A 51 9.00 -28.62 -13.97
CA LEU A 51 8.99 -28.29 -12.55
C LEU A 51 10.14 -27.37 -12.15
N ASN A 52 11.32 -27.52 -12.75
CA ASN A 52 12.44 -26.59 -12.52
C ASN A 52 12.13 -25.19 -13.05
N GLU A 53 11.50 -25.08 -14.23
CA GLU A 53 11.04 -23.79 -14.76
C GLU A 53 9.99 -23.16 -13.82
N PHE A 54 9.10 -23.96 -13.25
CA PHE A 54 8.13 -23.49 -12.27
C PHE A 54 8.80 -23.00 -10.98
N VAL A 55 9.78 -23.72 -10.42
CA VAL A 55 10.57 -23.24 -9.26
C VAL A 55 11.24 -21.91 -9.56
N ASP A 56 11.89 -21.79 -10.72
CA ASP A 56 12.58 -20.56 -11.12
C ASP A 56 11.60 -19.38 -11.23
N LEU A 57 10.41 -19.61 -11.79
CA LEU A 57 9.35 -18.60 -11.86
C LEU A 57 8.88 -18.15 -10.48
N ILE A 58 8.63 -19.08 -9.55
CA ILE A 58 8.22 -18.75 -8.18
C ILE A 58 9.32 -17.98 -7.45
N THR A 59 10.57 -18.40 -7.60
CA THR A 59 11.74 -17.74 -6.98
C THR A 59 11.89 -16.30 -7.49
N LYS A 60 11.79 -16.09 -8.80
CA LYS A 60 11.83 -14.74 -9.39
C LYS A 60 10.67 -13.87 -8.91
N SER A 61 9.47 -14.44 -8.82
CA SER A 61 8.29 -13.74 -8.31
C SER A 61 8.47 -13.34 -6.84
N ALA A 62 9.02 -14.22 -6.00
CA ALA A 62 9.27 -13.94 -4.59
C ALA A 62 10.27 -12.79 -4.40
N ASN A 63 11.41 -12.84 -5.11
CA ASN A 63 12.42 -11.77 -5.05
C ASN A 63 11.87 -10.43 -5.58
N SER A 64 11.02 -10.47 -6.61
CA SER A 64 10.36 -9.27 -7.13
C SER A 64 9.37 -8.68 -6.14
N LEU A 65 8.67 -9.51 -5.37
CA LEU A 65 7.72 -9.05 -4.35
C LEU A 65 8.45 -8.39 -3.18
N GLU A 66 9.57 -8.96 -2.74
CA GLU A 66 10.45 -8.38 -1.71
C GLU A 66 10.93 -6.97 -2.12
N SER A 67 11.41 -6.80 -3.36
CA SER A 67 11.81 -5.49 -3.88
C SER A 67 10.66 -4.47 -3.93
N ILE A 68 9.43 -4.90 -4.21
CA ILE A 68 8.27 -4.00 -4.23
C ILE A 68 7.90 -3.55 -2.81
N ASP A 69 8.06 -4.42 -1.82
CA ASP A 69 7.80 -4.08 -0.41
C ASP A 69 8.76 -2.96 0.05
N ASP A 70 10.05 -3.09 -0.26
CA ASP A 70 11.07 -2.06 -0.01
C ASP A 70 10.71 -0.72 -0.68
N ASP A 71 10.35 -0.73 -1.97
CA ASP A 71 9.99 0.47 -2.73
C ASP A 71 8.74 1.18 -2.14
N VAL A 72 7.75 0.40 -1.68
CA VAL A 72 6.53 0.92 -1.06
C VAL A 72 6.83 1.54 0.31
N GLU A 73 7.71 0.92 1.10
CA GLU A 73 8.15 1.46 2.39
C GLU A 73 8.90 2.80 2.20
N GLU A 74 9.81 2.89 1.23
CA GLU A 74 10.52 4.13 0.91
C GLU A 74 9.55 5.25 0.48
N LEU A 75 8.55 4.92 -0.34
CA LEU A 75 7.54 5.89 -0.79
C LEU A 75 6.68 6.39 0.37
N LEU A 76 6.31 5.52 1.31
CA LEU A 76 5.56 5.87 2.51
C LEU A 76 6.36 6.83 3.40
N ILE A 77 7.64 6.54 3.63
CA ILE A 77 8.54 7.40 4.41
C ILE A 77 8.64 8.78 3.76
N SER A 78 8.91 8.82 2.44
CA SER A 78 9.06 10.06 1.69
C SER A 78 7.79 10.91 1.69
N SER A 79 6.63 10.28 1.48
CA SER A 79 5.33 10.96 1.51
C SER A 79 5.01 11.51 2.91
N THR A 80 5.32 10.75 3.97
CA THR A 80 5.11 11.18 5.35
C THR A 80 5.99 12.38 5.71
N ALA A 81 7.24 12.39 5.24
CA ALA A 81 8.15 13.51 5.41
C ALA A 81 7.63 14.78 4.71
N GLU A 82 7.16 14.65 3.46
CA GLU A 82 6.61 15.79 2.72
C GLU A 82 5.29 16.31 3.30
N ILE A 83 4.39 15.44 3.75
CA ILE A 83 3.17 15.86 4.47
C ILE A 83 3.54 16.63 5.74
N SER A 84 4.55 16.17 6.48
CA SER A 84 5.04 16.85 7.68
C SER A 84 5.60 18.24 7.35
N ARG A 85 6.34 18.37 6.24
CA ARG A 85 6.83 19.65 5.72
C ARG A 85 5.68 20.59 5.36
N LEU A 86 4.68 20.11 4.61
CA LEU A 86 3.51 20.89 4.21
C LEU A 86 2.70 21.37 5.42
N LYS A 87 2.51 20.53 6.44
CA LYS A 87 1.88 20.92 7.71
C LYS A 87 2.68 22.00 8.44
N GLY A 88 4.00 21.87 8.48
CA GLY A 88 4.89 22.89 9.05
C GLY A 88 4.75 24.24 8.32
N LEU A 89 4.73 24.22 6.99
CA LEU A 89 4.52 25.41 6.16
C LEU A 89 3.15 26.04 6.42
N GLN A 90 2.07 25.25 6.43
CA GLN A 90 0.72 25.71 6.74
C GLN A 90 0.66 26.39 8.11
N HIS A 91 1.24 25.76 9.14
CA HIS A 91 1.29 26.34 10.48
C HIS A 91 2.09 27.64 10.51
N SER A 92 3.23 27.70 9.82
CA SER A 92 4.06 28.91 9.73
C SER A 92 3.33 30.07 9.03
N PHE A 93 2.58 29.79 7.97
CA PHE A 93 1.75 30.78 7.27
C PHE A 93 0.59 31.28 8.14
N SER A 94 -0.11 30.37 8.83
CA SER A 94 -1.17 30.74 9.78
C SER A 94 -0.63 31.68 10.86
N LYS A 95 0.47 31.29 11.51
CA LYS A 95 1.09 32.09 12.59
C LYS A 95 1.59 33.45 12.11
N LYS A 96 2.15 33.53 10.88
CA LYS A 96 2.61 34.80 10.30
C LYS A 96 1.44 35.73 9.96
N ASN A 97 0.32 35.18 9.51
CA ASN A 97 -0.90 35.96 9.30
C ASN A 97 -1.49 36.46 10.62
N ASP A 98 -1.52 35.64 11.67
CA ASP A 98 -1.98 36.07 13.00
C ASP A 98 -1.11 37.21 13.57
N PHE A 99 0.22 37.17 13.35
CA PHE A 99 1.14 38.25 13.72
C PHE A 99 0.86 39.54 12.95
N ASN A 100 0.69 39.46 11.63
CA ASN A 100 0.37 40.62 10.81
C ASN A 100 -0.99 41.24 11.18
N PHE A 101 -2.01 40.44 11.51
CA PHE A 101 -3.30 40.98 11.96
C PHE A 101 -3.22 41.66 13.34
N ASN A 102 -2.32 41.23 14.20
CA ASN A 102 -2.16 41.82 15.53
C ASN A 102 -1.31 43.10 15.52
N GLU A 103 -0.26 43.19 14.69
CA GLU A 103 0.50 44.44 14.53
C GLU A 103 -0.32 45.55 13.86
N ASN A 104 -1.17 45.21 12.89
CA ASN A 104 -2.04 46.17 12.23
C ASN A 104 -3.23 46.65 13.09
N LYS A 105 -3.50 46.00 14.25
CA LYS A 105 -4.53 46.44 15.19
C LYS A 105 -4.09 47.63 16.04
N SER A 106 -2.80 47.83 16.24
CA SER A 106 -2.28 48.94 17.06
C SER A 106 -2.24 50.28 16.34
N GLN A 107 -2.48 50.33 15.02
CA GLN A 107 -2.37 51.58 14.23
C GLN A 107 -3.65 52.02 13.51
N ASN A 108 -4.76 51.26 13.58
CA ASN A 108 -5.98 51.56 12.82
C ASN A 108 -7.24 51.74 13.69
N GLU A 109 -7.10 52.20 14.93
CA GLU A 109 -8.18 52.95 15.57
C GLU A 109 -8.07 54.41 15.16
N GLN A 110 -8.49 54.74 13.94
CA GLN A 110 -9.22 55.95 13.54
C GLN A 110 -9.30 55.95 12.01
N ASN A 111 -10.53 56.02 11.49
CA ASN A 111 -10.88 56.35 10.09
C ASN A 111 -10.88 55.18 9.09
N SER A 112 -12.03 54.55 8.89
CA SER A 112 -12.89 54.93 7.76
C SER A 112 -14.18 54.14 7.77
N LYS A 113 -15.28 54.88 7.70
CA LYS A 113 -16.58 54.35 7.31
C LYS A 113 -16.49 53.93 5.83
N ASN A 114 -17.09 52.77 5.53
CA ASN A 114 -17.49 52.32 4.20
C ASN A 114 -16.39 51.74 3.30
N SER A 115 -16.10 50.44 3.45
CA SER A 115 -15.66 49.64 2.30
C SER A 115 -16.08 48.18 2.51
N VAL A 116 -17.26 47.84 1.96
CA VAL A 116 -17.70 46.47 1.73
C VAL A 116 -16.83 45.90 0.61
N ASN A 117 -15.80 45.13 0.95
CA ASN A 117 -15.09 44.33 -0.04
C ASN A 117 -14.92 42.91 0.50
N ASN A 118 -15.85 42.03 0.14
CA ASN A 118 -15.92 40.66 0.60
C ASN A 118 -15.19 39.74 -0.40
N LEU A 119 -13.85 39.79 -0.42
CA LEU A 119 -13.03 38.98 -1.34
C LEU A 119 -12.77 37.54 -0.85
N THR A 120 -13.28 37.15 0.33
CA THR A 120 -12.92 35.88 0.98
C THR A 120 -13.98 34.79 0.89
N ARG A 121 -14.96 34.88 -0.02
CA ARG A 121 -15.95 33.82 -0.19
C ARG A 121 -15.49 32.81 -1.23
N PHE A 122 -14.55 31.94 -0.85
CA PHE A 122 -14.29 30.70 -1.58
C PHE A 122 -15.40 29.70 -1.23
N SER A 123 -16.42 29.59 -2.09
CA SER A 123 -17.31 28.44 -2.10
C SER A 123 -16.64 27.38 -3.00
N THR A 124 -15.95 26.43 -2.41
CA THR A 124 -15.69 25.16 -3.09
C THR A 124 -16.80 24.20 -2.68
N ASP A 125 -17.62 23.77 -3.63
CA ASP A 125 -18.55 22.68 -3.39
C ASP A 125 -17.75 21.43 -3.04
N VAL A 126 -18.00 20.88 -1.85
CA VAL A 126 -17.47 19.57 -1.46
C VAL A 126 -18.19 18.55 -2.34
N TYR A 127 -17.45 17.87 -3.22
CA TYR A 127 -17.97 16.71 -3.92
C TYR A 127 -18.30 15.63 -2.89
N SER A 128 -19.60 15.49 -2.58
CA SER A 128 -20.13 14.35 -1.84
C SER A 128 -20.57 13.32 -2.89
N PRO A 129 -19.89 12.18 -3.05
CA PRO A 129 -20.41 11.11 -3.87
C PRO A 129 -21.76 10.69 -3.27
N ASN A 130 -22.83 10.88 -4.03
CA ASN A 130 -24.15 10.40 -3.65
C ASN A 130 -24.05 8.88 -3.48
N TYR A 131 -24.11 8.42 -2.24
CA TYR A 131 -24.47 7.03 -1.95
C TYR A 131 -25.84 6.78 -2.58
N PRO A 132 -26.02 5.73 -3.40
CA PRO A 132 -27.34 5.40 -3.89
C PRO A 132 -28.24 5.04 -2.70
N SER A 133 -29.32 5.80 -2.58
CA SER A 133 -30.38 5.57 -1.61
C SER A 133 -30.86 4.12 -1.69
N LYS A 134 -30.84 3.48 -0.51
CA LYS A 134 -31.49 2.22 -0.16
C LYS A 134 -32.65 1.86 -1.10
N ILE A 135 -32.48 0.78 -1.88
CA ILE A 135 -33.58 0.13 -2.59
C ILE A 135 -34.58 -0.34 -1.52
N ILE A 136 -35.75 0.28 -1.47
CA ILE A 136 -36.89 -0.25 -0.72
C ILE A 136 -37.47 -1.36 -1.60
N CYS A 137 -37.18 -2.61 -1.27
CA CYS A 137 -37.95 -3.75 -1.75
C CYS A 137 -39.30 -3.73 -1.02
N ASN A 138 -40.37 -3.39 -1.73
CA ASN A 138 -41.71 -3.71 -1.26
C ASN A 138 -41.95 -5.20 -1.49
N SER A 139 -42.33 -5.90 -0.42
CA SER A 139 -42.75 -7.30 -0.39
C SER A 139 -44.02 -7.56 -1.20
#